data_AF-E6X3D1-F1
#
_entry.id   AF-E6X3D1-F1
#
_cell.length_a   1.000
_cell.length_b   1.000
_cell.length_c   1.000
_cell.angle_alpha   90.00
_cell.angle_beta   90.00
_cell.angle_gamma   90.00
#
_symmetry.space_group_name_H-M   'P 1'
#
loop_
_entity.id
_entity.type
_entity.pdbx_description
1 polymer ?
#
loop_
_entity_poly.entity_id
_entity_poly.type
_entity_poly.pdbx_seq_one_letter_code
_entity_poly.pdbx_strand_id
1 'polypeptide(L)'
;MQRWVVEKLSYLPKKSRDKFYERLRDRALLRTRARLIESGVDLNSLSDEELEVIIADEEDKLISEYKSRGLIALLALLGISLF
;
A
#
# COMPACT_ATOMS: atom_id res chain seq x y z
N MET A 1 2.98 -11.74 4.29
CA MET A 1 1.94 -12.36 3.43
C MET A 1 0.56 -11.85 3.86
N GLN A 2 0.22 -10.61 3.50
CA GLN A 2 -1.05 -9.95 3.87
C GLN A 2 -2.17 -10.29 2.86
N ARG A 3 -2.56 -11.56 2.74
CA ARG A 3 -3.61 -12.04 1.80
C ARG A 3 -5.00 -11.41 2.02
N TRP A 4 -5.24 -10.88 3.21
CA TRP A 4 -6.56 -10.41 3.64
C TRP A 4 -7.06 -9.16 2.90
N VAL A 5 -6.17 -8.22 2.54
CA VAL A 5 -6.60 -7.03 1.76
C VAL A 5 -6.97 -7.40 0.35
N VAL A 6 -6.25 -8.33 -0.27
CA VAL A 6 -6.59 -8.84 -1.61
C VAL A 6 -7.95 -9.52 -1.59
N GLU A 7 -8.21 -10.34 -0.56
CA GLU A 7 -9.49 -11.02 -0.35
C GLU A 7 -10.64 -10.03 -0.17
N LYS A 8 -10.44 -9.00 0.65
CA LYS A 8 -11.41 -7.93 0.81
C LYS A 8 -11.57 -7.18 -0.51
N LEU A 9 -10.55 -6.55 -1.05
CA LEU A 9 -10.71 -5.79 -2.30
C LEU A 9 -11.31 -6.61 -3.46
N SER A 10 -11.18 -7.94 -3.50
CA SER A 10 -11.72 -8.83 -4.54
C SER A 10 -13.18 -8.62 -4.91
N TYR A 11 -14.03 -8.13 -4.01
CA TYR A 11 -15.44 -7.91 -4.30
C TYR A 11 -15.74 -6.54 -4.93
N LEU A 12 -14.80 -5.59 -4.86
CA LEU A 12 -15.00 -4.27 -5.45
C LEU A 12 -14.96 -4.34 -6.98
N PRO A 13 -15.65 -3.40 -7.67
CA PRO A 13 -15.50 -3.23 -9.10
C PRO A 13 -14.03 -3.09 -9.46
N LYS A 14 -13.61 -3.75 -10.55
CA LYS A 14 -12.21 -3.76 -11.01
C LYS A 14 -11.58 -2.36 -11.00
N LYS A 15 -12.30 -1.36 -11.53
CA LYS A 15 -11.87 0.05 -11.55
C LYS A 15 -11.54 0.62 -10.15
N SER A 16 -12.31 0.27 -9.13
CA SER A 16 -12.07 0.73 -7.76
C SER A 16 -10.88 0.01 -7.10
N ARG A 17 -10.70 -1.27 -7.39
CA ARG A 17 -9.53 -2.05 -6.95
C ARG A 17 -8.26 -1.51 -7.56
N ASP A 18 -8.25 -1.35 -8.88
CA ASP A 18 -7.09 -0.86 -9.63
C ASP A 18 -6.68 0.52 -9.12
N LYS A 19 -7.65 1.42 -8.92
CA LYS A 19 -7.42 2.75 -8.35
C LYS A 19 -6.91 2.72 -6.91
N PHE A 20 -7.33 1.74 -6.10
CA PHE A 20 -6.78 1.56 -4.76
C PHE A 20 -5.31 1.15 -4.82
N TYR A 21 -4.98 0.13 -5.64
CA TYR A 21 -3.61 -0.36 -5.77
C TYR A 21 -2.68 0.69 -6.40
N GLU A 22 -3.14 1.43 -7.39
CA GLU A 22 -2.43 2.57 -7.98
C GLU A 22 -2.07 3.60 -6.90
N ARG A 23 -3.04 4.00 -6.07
CA ARG A 23 -2.80 4.94 -4.97
C ARG A 23 -1.91 4.37 -3.87
N LEU A 24 -2.02 3.08 -3.58
CA LEU A 24 -1.16 2.40 -2.61
C LEU A 24 0.28 2.44 -3.10
N ARG A 25 0.50 2.10 -4.38
CA ARG A 25 1.80 2.12 -5.05
C ARG A 25 2.42 3.52 -5.04
N ASP A 26 1.67 4.54 -5.43
CA ASP A 26 2.14 5.93 -5.41
C ASP A 26 2.58 6.36 -4.01
N ARG A 27 1.81 5.99 -2.98
CA ARG A 27 2.14 6.28 -1.59
C ARG A 27 3.38 5.52 -1.12
N ALA A 28 3.54 4.27 -1.52
CA ALA A 28 4.71 3.46 -1.18
C ALA A 28 5.97 3.99 -1.85
N LEU A 29 5.90 4.43 -3.11
CA LEU A 29 7.00 5.10 -3.82
C LEU A 29 7.42 6.39 -3.10
N LEU A 30 6.47 7.22 -2.68
CA LEU A 30 6.76 8.43 -1.92
C LEU A 30 7.44 8.14 -0.58
N ARG A 31 6.95 7.13 0.16
CA ARG A 31 7.57 6.70 1.43
C ARG A 31 8.97 6.13 1.22
N THR A 32 9.15 5.31 0.20
CA THR A 32 10.44 4.73 -0.16
C THR A 32 11.45 5.84 -0.43
N ARG A 33 11.09 6.82 -1.25
CA ARG A 33 11.94 8.00 -1.52
C ARG A 33 12.31 8.75 -0.25
N ALA A 34 11.33 9.03 0.62
CA ALA A 34 11.59 9.70 1.89
C ALA A 34 12.55 8.90 2.79
N ARG A 35 12.30 7.60 2.95
CA ARG A 35 13.14 6.69 3.73
C ARG A 35 14.58 6.62 3.21
N LEU A 36 14.75 6.55 1.89
CA LEU A 36 16.08 6.50 1.27
C LEU A 36 16.86 7.79 1.49
N ILE A 37 16.20 8.94 1.30
CA ILE A 37 16.78 10.25 1.61
C ILE A 37 17.19 10.34 3.09
N GLU A 38 16.33 9.92 4.02
CA GLU A 38 16.61 9.91 5.46
C GLU A 38 17.79 9.00 5.83
N SER A 39 17.92 7.85 5.14
CA SER A 39 19.02 6.91 5.36
C SER A 39 20.33 7.30 4.66
N GLY A 40 20.32 8.36 3.85
CA GLY A 40 21.49 8.77 3.05
C GLY A 40 21.84 7.79 1.92
N VAL A 41 20.93 6.91 1.52
CA VAL A 41 21.12 5.95 0.44
C VAL A 41 20.73 6.60 -0.88
N ASP A 42 21.62 6.55 -1.88
CA ASP A 42 21.31 7.01 -3.23
C ASP A 42 20.40 6.02 -3.95
N LEU A 43 19.30 6.50 -4.52
CA LEU A 43 18.36 5.72 -5.33
C LEU A 43 19.05 5.03 -6.50
N ASN A 44 20.07 5.66 -7.09
CA ASN A 44 20.79 5.11 -8.24
C ASN A 44 21.78 4.00 -7.87
N SER A 45 22.04 3.80 -6.58
CA SER A 45 22.91 2.72 -6.09
C SER A 45 22.19 1.39 -5.88
N LEU A 46 20.86 1.39 -5.99
CA LEU A 46 20.03 0.20 -5.82
C LEU A 46 19.71 -0.43 -7.17
N SER A 47 19.69 -1.76 -7.24
CA SER A 47 19.10 -2.48 -8.36
C SER A 47 17.58 -2.35 -8.37
N ASP A 48 16.97 -2.61 -9.54
CA ASP A 48 15.51 -2.58 -9.69
C ASP A 48 14.85 -3.62 -8.76
N GLU A 49 15.46 -4.79 -8.57
CA GLU A 49 14.95 -5.81 -7.66
C GLU A 49 15.02 -5.37 -6.19
N GLU A 50 16.11 -4.74 -5.76
CA GLU A 50 16.23 -4.22 -4.39
C GLU A 50 15.24 -3.11 -4.12
N LEU A 51 15.07 -2.20 -5.08
CA LEU A 51 14.10 -1.12 -4.98
C LEU A 51 12.68 -1.68 -4.88
N GLU A 52 12.34 -2.70 -5.67
CA GLU A 52 11.03 -3.35 -5.62
C GLU A 52 10.75 -3.99 -4.26
N VAL A 53 11.76 -4.64 -3.65
CA VAL A 53 11.62 -5.24 -2.32
C VAL A 53 11.32 -4.17 -1.26
N ILE A 54 12.00 -3.02 -1.34
CA ILE A 54 11.76 -1.90 -0.40
C ILE A 54 10.36 -1.31 -0.60
N ILE A 55 9.94 -1.10 -1.85
CA ILE A 55 8.61 -0.56 -2.15
C ILE A 55 7.53 -1.53 -1.65
N ALA A 56 7.68 -2.83 -1.88
CA ALA A 56 6.74 -3.85 -1.40
C ALA A 56 6.63 -3.88 0.13
N ASP A 57 7.74 -3.70 0.85
CA ASP A 57 7.74 -3.54 2.32
C ASP A 57 6.95 -2.29 2.76
N GLU A 58 7.11 -1.16 2.06
CA GLU A 58 6.35 0.06 2.35
C GLU A 58 4.85 -0.07 2.01
N GLU A 59 4.48 -0.84 0.98
CA GLU A 59 3.09 -1.17 0.66
C GLU A 59 2.45 -2.00 1.79
N ASP A 60 3.13 -3.04 2.27
CA ASP A 60 2.65 -3.89 3.37
C ASP A 60 2.47 -3.09 4.66
N LYS A 61 3.35 -2.11 4.94
CA LYS A 61 3.22 -1.19 6.07
C LYS A 61 2.02 -0.26 5.91
N LEU A 62 1.82 0.33 4.73
CA LEU A 62 0.68 1.20 4.44
C LEU A 62 -0.65 0.47 4.62
N ILE A 63 -0.74 -0.77 4.14
CA ILE A 63 -1.91 -1.62 4.33
C ILE A 63 -2.17 -1.86 5.83
N SER A 64 -1.14 -2.23 6.58
CA SER A 64 -1.23 -2.44 8.04
C SER A 64 -1.70 -1.17 8.75
N GLU A 65 -1.20 -0.02 8.32
CA GLU A 65 -1.56 1.29 8.86
C GLU A 65 -3.04 1.63 8.59
N TYR A 66 -3.55 1.39 7.38
CA TYR A 66 -4.98 1.58 7.07
C TYR A 66 -5.89 0.68 7.89
N LYS A 67 -5.42 -0.53 8.24
CA LYS A 67 -6.12 -1.41 9.19
C LYS A 67 -6.12 -0.83 10.60
N SER A 68 -4.96 -0.38 11.08
CA SER A 68 -4.81 0.17 12.44
C SER A 68 -5.53 1.50 12.66
N ARG A 69 -5.59 2.37 11.64
CA ARG A 69 -6.21 3.71 11.71
C ARG A 69 -7.73 3.69 11.63
N GLY A 70 -8.34 2.51 11.59
CA GLY A 70 -9.79 2.37 11.56
C GLY A 70 -10.43 2.85 10.25
N LEU A 71 -9.67 3.10 9.17
CA LEU A 71 -10.27 3.39 7.87
C LEU A 71 -11.16 2.23 7.41
N ILE A 72 -10.70 1.00 7.66
CA ILE A 72 -11.45 -0.23 7.39
C ILE A 72 -12.70 -0.31 8.28
N ALA A 73 -12.58 0.07 9.56
CA ALA A 73 -13.71 0.12 10.49
C ALA A 73 -14.73 1.18 10.07
N LEU A 74 -14.27 2.34 9.60
CA LEU A 74 -15.11 3.43 9.10
C LEU A 74 -15.85 3.02 7.83
N LEU A 75 -15.17 2.35 6.88
CA LEU A 75 -15.81 1.81 5.69
C LEU A 75 -16.92 0.81 6.04
N ALA A 76 -16.65 -0.09 7.01
CA ALA A 76 -17.65 -1.05 7.49
C ALA A 76 -18.86 -0.37 8.17
N LEU A 77 -18.64 0.68 8.98
CA LEU A 77 -19.72 1.42 9.66
C LEU A 77 -20.58 2.24 8.69
N LEU A 78 -19.99 2.79 7.64
CA LEU A 78 -20.70 3.61 6.66
C LEU A 78 -21.63 2.79 5.76
N GLY A 79 -21.75 1.47 5.97
CA GLY A 79 -22.45 0.60 5.04
C GLY A 79 -21.82 0.63 3.65
N ILE A 80 -20.60 1.19 3.52
CA ILE A 80 -19.72 0.95 2.39
C ILE A 80 -19.24 -0.47 2.62
N SER A 81 -20.14 -1.36 2.28
CA SER A 81 -19.78 -2.68 1.92
C SER A 81 -18.77 -2.58 0.81
N LEU A 82 -17.54 -2.72 1.26
CA LEU A 82 -16.62 -3.51 0.54
C LEU A 82 -17.27 -4.93 0.48
N PHE A 83 -18.25 -5.14 -0.42
CA PHE A 83 -18.83 -6.41 -0.89
C PHE A 83 -18.93 -6.37 -2.41
#